data_AF-A0A1V2PSW8-F1
#
_entry.id   AF-A0A1V2PSW8-F1
#
_cell.length_a   1.000
_cell.length_b   1.000
_cell.length_c   1.000
_cell.angle_alpha   90.00
_cell.angle_beta   90.00
_cell.angle_gamma   90.00
#
_symmetry.space_group_name_H-M   'P 1'
#
loop_
_entity.id
_entity.type
_entity.pdbx_description
1 polymer ?
#
loop_
_entity_poly.entity_id
_entity_poly.type
_entity_poly.pdbx_seq_one_letter_code
_entity_poly.pdbx_strand_id
1 'polypeptide(L)'
;MTSAVAVAGGVTLGWNVLVANADQEFDEIYDGRRIRGKADLLFVDGDLVHVMRNGDGSYTTSINHYESFSSLRDAAKRAVDTLGDLRPVTHAH
;
A
#
# COMPACT_ATOMS: atom_id res chain seq x y z
N MET A 1 11.73 50.52 21.00
CA MET A 1 11.18 49.35 21.72
C MET A 1 11.36 48.17 20.75
N THR A 2 12.52 47.50 20.67
CA THR A 2 13.13 46.57 21.68
C THR A 2 12.17 45.37 21.82
N SER A 3 12.43 44.12 21.42
CA SER A 3 13.66 43.37 21.14
C SER A 3 13.39 42.16 20.22
N ALA A 4 14.47 41.64 19.65
CA ALA A 4 14.60 40.30 19.06
C ALA A 4 14.94 39.23 20.13
N VAL A 5 14.72 37.94 19.80
CA VAL A 5 15.49 36.72 20.17
C VAL A 5 14.85 35.56 19.38
N ALA A 6 15.48 34.88 18.42
CA ALA A 6 16.70 34.05 18.39
C ALA A 6 16.48 32.57 18.81
N VAL A 7 16.32 31.73 17.77
CA VAL A 7 16.68 30.31 17.52
C VAL A 7 16.96 29.36 18.70
N ALA A 8 16.27 28.21 18.69
CA ALA A 8 16.84 26.89 18.92
C ALA A 8 16.24 25.96 17.84
N GLY A 9 16.98 25.31 16.94
CA GLY A 9 18.17 24.51 17.21
C GLY A 9 17.77 23.10 17.61
N GLY A 10 17.14 22.34 16.70
CA GLY A 10 16.70 20.97 16.94
C GLY A 10 16.77 20.13 15.67
N VAL A 11 17.98 19.67 15.33
CA VAL A 11 18.16 18.56 14.39
C VAL A 11 17.56 17.31 15.04
N THR A 12 16.48 16.78 14.48
CA THR A 12 16.04 15.41 14.74
C THR A 12 16.44 14.54 13.56
N LEU A 13 17.53 13.80 13.76
CA LEU A 13 17.95 12.69 12.91
C LEU A 13 16.96 11.52 13.10
N GLY A 14 16.60 10.84 12.00
CA GLY A 14 16.33 9.39 12.04
C GLY A 14 14.86 8.94 11.92
N TRP A 15 14.44 8.72 10.68
CA TRP A 15 13.64 7.57 10.19
C TRP A 15 12.25 7.21 10.72
N ASN A 16 11.65 7.90 11.69
CA ASN A 16 10.43 7.36 12.34
C ASN A 16 9.10 8.08 12.06
N VAL A 17 8.90 8.66 10.86
CA VAL A 17 7.58 9.25 10.46
C VAL A 17 6.89 8.51 9.31
N LEU A 18 7.51 7.50 8.68
CA LEU A 18 6.96 6.87 7.46
C LEU A 18 6.45 5.43 7.61
N VAL A 19 6.64 4.77 8.75
CA VAL A 19 6.24 3.37 8.92
C VAL A 19 4.91 3.29 9.66
N ALA A 20 3.82 3.32 8.89
CA ALA A 20 2.50 2.70 9.14
C ALA A 20 1.33 3.53 8.57
N ASN A 21 1.29 3.73 7.25
CA ASN A 21 -0.01 3.82 6.54
C ASN A 21 -0.34 2.44 5.93
N ALA A 22 -0.03 1.39 6.68
CA ALA A 22 -0.10 -0.01 6.27
C ALA A 22 -1.51 -0.61 6.34
N ASP A 23 -2.52 0.13 6.83
CA ASP A 23 -3.72 -0.54 7.35
C ASP A 23 -5.03 0.21 7.13
N GLN A 24 -5.05 1.24 6.28
CA GLN A 24 -6.30 1.94 6.03
C GLN A 24 -7.16 1.08 5.10
N GLU A 25 -8.16 0.43 5.68
CA GLU A 25 -9.23 -0.24 4.95
C GLU A 25 -9.70 0.68 3.82
N PHE A 26 -9.68 0.15 2.59
CA PHE A 26 -10.11 0.89 1.42
C PHE A 26 -11.06 0.05 0.58
N ASP A 27 -11.98 0.74 -0.06
CA ASP A 27 -12.96 0.19 -1.00
C ASP A 27 -13.25 1.26 -2.05
N GLU A 28 -12.72 1.08 -3.25
CA GLU A 28 -12.85 2.05 -4.33
C GLU A 28 -12.97 1.34 -5.69
N ILE A 29 -13.40 2.11 -6.70
CA ILE A 29 -13.39 1.67 -8.09
C ILE A 29 -12.15 2.25 -8.76
N TYR A 30 -11.32 1.38 -9.34
CA TYR A 30 -10.15 1.74 -10.10
C TYR A 30 -10.23 1.08 -11.48
N ASP A 31 -10.16 1.90 -12.53
CA ASP A 31 -10.29 1.47 -13.93
C ASP A 31 -11.52 0.59 -14.21
N GLY A 32 -12.66 0.95 -13.62
CA GLY A 32 -13.92 0.20 -13.74
C GLY A 32 -13.99 -1.08 -12.90
N ARG A 33 -12.95 -1.42 -12.15
CA ARG A 33 -12.87 -2.61 -11.29
C ARG A 33 -12.91 -2.24 -9.81
N ARG A 34 -13.57 -3.05 -8.99
CA ARG A 34 -13.66 -2.78 -7.54
C ARG A 34 -12.45 -3.34 -6.83
N ILE A 35 -11.68 -2.47 -6.18
CA ILE A 35 -10.54 -2.86 -5.36
C ILE A 35 -10.86 -2.64 -3.88
N ARG A 36 -10.54 -3.64 -3.05
CA ARG A 36 -10.67 -3.55 -1.59
C ARG A 36 -9.43 -4.07 -0.91
N GLY A 37 -8.97 -3.38 0.12
CA GLY A 37 -7.86 -3.86 0.93
C GLY A 37 -8.06 -3.58 2.41
N LYS A 38 -7.57 -4.48 3.27
CA LYS A 38 -7.61 -4.38 4.73
C LYS A 38 -6.48 -5.19 5.34
N ALA A 39 -5.62 -4.57 6.15
CA ALA A 39 -4.39 -5.20 6.66
C ALA A 39 -3.56 -5.83 5.52
N ASP A 40 -3.58 -7.16 5.42
CA ASP A 40 -2.88 -7.93 4.37
C ASP A 40 -3.86 -8.65 3.42
N LEU A 41 -5.16 -8.34 3.49
CA LEU A 41 -6.18 -8.89 2.59
C LEU A 41 -6.42 -7.92 1.44
N LEU A 42 -6.32 -8.42 0.20
CA LEU A 42 -6.57 -7.67 -1.02
C LEU A 42 -7.59 -8.40 -1.89
N PHE A 43 -8.60 -7.67 -2.37
CA PHE A 43 -9.64 -8.18 -3.25
C PHE A 43 -9.75 -7.32 -4.50
N VAL A 44 -9.91 -7.99 -5.66
CA VAL A 44 -10.21 -7.35 -6.95
C VAL A 44 -11.50 -7.97 -7.49
N ASP A 45 -12.53 -7.15 -7.68
CA ASP A 45 -13.89 -7.57 -8.08
C ASP A 45 -14.50 -8.68 -7.21
N GLY A 46 -14.07 -8.75 -5.95
CA GLY A 46 -14.47 -9.77 -4.98
C GLY A 46 -13.54 -10.98 -4.90
N ASP A 47 -12.63 -11.16 -5.86
CA ASP A 47 -11.69 -12.26 -5.90
C ASP A 47 -10.44 -11.95 -5.06
N LEU A 48 -10.03 -12.90 -4.21
CA LEU A 48 -8.90 -12.71 -3.30
C LEU A 48 -7.58 -12.77 -4.08
N VAL A 49 -6.74 -11.75 -3.85
CA VAL A 49 -5.35 -11.68 -4.33
C VAL A 49 -4.43 -11.88 -3.13
N HIS A 50 -3.54 -12.86 -3.20
CA HIS A 50 -2.58 -13.11 -2.13
C HIS A 50 -1.55 -11.97 -2.07
N VAL A 51 -1.32 -11.47 -0.87
CA VAL A 51 -0.37 -10.38 -0.56
C VAL A 51 0.68 -10.93 0.39
N MET A 52 1.93 -10.56 0.13
CA MET A 52 3.05 -10.83 1.00
C MET A 52 3.62 -9.51 1.49
N ARG A 53 3.69 -9.38 2.82
CA ARG A 53 4.31 -8.24 3.47
C ARG A 53 5.80 -8.52 3.65
N ASN A 54 6.63 -7.66 3.06
CA ASN A 54 8.08 -7.76 3.10
C ASN A 54 8.63 -7.31 4.46
N GLY A 55 9.88 -7.68 4.76
CA GLY A 55 10.54 -7.32 6.03
C GLY A 55 10.77 -5.81 6.20
N ASP A 56 10.79 -5.05 5.11
CA ASP A 56 10.87 -3.58 5.09
C ASP A 56 9.50 -2.89 5.23
N GLY A 57 8.41 -3.67 5.32
CA GLY A 57 7.05 -3.18 5.41
C GLY A 57 6.38 -2.86 4.07
N SER A 58 7.06 -3.11 2.94
CA SER A 58 6.44 -3.04 1.61
C SER A 58 5.55 -4.25 1.31
N TYR A 59 4.74 -4.15 0.27
CA TYR A 59 3.81 -5.19 -0.16
C TYR A 59 4.20 -5.73 -1.53
N THR A 60 4.10 -7.04 -1.71
CA THR A 60 4.12 -7.70 -3.03
C THR A 60 2.83 -8.50 -3.18
N THR A 61 2.37 -8.71 -4.41
CA THR A 61 1.17 -9.52 -4.68
C THR A 61 1.54 -10.79 -5.43
N SER A 62 0.67 -11.80 -5.44
CA SER A 62 0.87 -12.99 -6.28
C SER A 62 0.89 -12.68 -7.77
N ILE A 63 0.32 -11.54 -8.20
CA ILE A 63 0.29 -11.12 -9.61
C ILE A 63 1.57 -10.36 -9.96
N ASN A 64 2.04 -9.49 -9.05
CA ASN A 64 3.23 -8.65 -9.21
C ASN A 64 4.27 -9.03 -8.14
N HIS A 65 4.74 -10.28 -8.16
CA HIS A 65 5.55 -10.82 -7.07
C HIS A 65 6.93 -10.16 -6.92
N TYR A 66 7.50 -9.68 -8.03
CA TYR A 66 8.83 -9.07 -8.07
C TYR A 66 8.80 -7.54 -8.02
N GLU A 67 7.64 -6.95 -7.72
CA GLU A 67 7.43 -5.51 -7.64
C GLU A 67 6.95 -5.16 -6.23
N SER A 68 7.68 -4.28 -5.54
CA SER A 68 7.39 -3.89 -4.17
C SER A 68 6.67 -2.54 -4.11
N PHE A 69 5.59 -2.47 -3.36
CA PHE A 69 4.76 -1.28 -3.22
C PHE A 69 4.79 -0.76 -1.78
N SER A 70 4.82 0.57 -1.62
CA SER A 70 4.77 1.22 -0.30
C SER A 70 3.38 1.22 0.32
N SER A 71 2.33 0.91 -0.44
CA SER A 71 0.96 0.83 0.04
C SER A 71 0.19 -0.33 -0.60
N LEU A 72 -0.78 -0.87 0.16
CA LEU A 72 -1.67 -1.92 -0.33
C LEU A 72 -2.57 -1.43 -1.48
N ARG A 73 -2.90 -0.13 -1.49
CA ARG A 73 -3.70 0.49 -2.56
C ARG A 73 -2.92 0.55 -3.87
N ASP A 74 -1.64 0.88 -3.83
CA ASP A 74 -0.80 0.91 -5.05
C ASP A 74 -0.58 -0.50 -5.59
N ALA A 75 -0.38 -1.48 -4.70
CA ALA A 75 -0.34 -2.88 -5.07
C ALA A 75 -1.64 -3.35 -5.75
N ALA A 76 -2.80 -2.90 -5.26
CA ALA A 76 -4.11 -3.20 -5.83
C ALA A 76 -4.28 -2.63 -7.25
N LYS A 77 -3.92 -1.36 -7.43
CA LYS A 77 -3.99 -0.67 -8.72
C LYS A 77 -3.08 -1.35 -9.73
N ARG A 78 -1.85 -1.64 -9.33
CA ARG A 78 -0.90 -2.34 -10.19
C ARG A 78 -1.35 -3.75 -10.57
N ALA A 79 -2.01 -4.46 -9.64
CA ALA A 79 -2.62 -5.75 -9.93
C ALA A 79 -3.75 -5.63 -10.97
N VAL A 80 -4.60 -4.60 -10.87
CA VAL A 80 -5.62 -4.30 -11.90
C VAL A 80 -4.97 -4.02 -13.25
N ASP A 81 -3.94 -3.17 -13.29
CA ASP A 81 -3.21 -2.84 -14.52
C ASP A 81 -2.59 -4.08 -15.18
N THR A 82 -2.11 -5.03 -14.36
CA THR A 82 -1.47 -6.26 -14.83
C THR A 82 -2.50 -7.28 -15.32
N LEU A 83 -3.67 -7.35 -14.69
CA LEU A 83 -4.75 -8.25 -15.08
C LEU A 83 -5.50 -7.78 -16.32
N GLY A 84 -5.66 -6.47 -16.52
CA GLY A 84 -6.57 -5.93 -17.52
C GLY A 84 -7.99 -6.48 -17.31
N ASP A 85 -8.54 -7.15 -18.32
CA ASP A 85 -9.87 -7.77 -18.30
C ASP A 85 -9.91 -9.15 -17.60
N LEU A 86 -8.76 -9.69 -17.17
CA LEU A 86 -8.69 -11.00 -16.52
C LEU A 86 -9.10 -10.94 -15.04
N ARG A 87 -9.55 -12.09 -14.52
CA ARG A 87 -9.84 -12.26 -13.09
C ARG A 87 -8.72 -13.04 -12.38
N PRO A 88 -8.40 -12.69 -11.12
CA PRO A 88 -7.52 -13.50 -10.31
C PRO A 88 -8.16 -14.87 -10.06
N VAL A 89 -7.39 -15.94 -10.22
CA VAL A 89 -7.82 -17.27 -9.77
C VAL A 89 -7.34 -17.45 -8.34
N THR A 90 -8.30 -17.48 -7.41
CA THR A 90 -7.99 -17.76 -6.01
C THR A 90 -7.65 -19.24 -5.85
N HIS A 91 -6.42 -19.52 -5.46
CA HIS A 91 -6.00 -20.86 -5.05
C HIS A 91 -6.21 -20.96 -3.54
N ALA A 92 -7.19 -21.76 -3.12
CA ALA A 92 -7.34 -22.12 -1.72
C ALA A 92 -6.19 -23.06 -1.34
N HIS A 93 -5.34 -22.63 -0.42
CA HIS A 93 -4.34 -23.45 0.25
C HIS A 93 -4.72 -23.63 1.72
#